data_AF-A0A0M8Y7G1-F1
#
_entry.id   AF-A0A0M8Y7G1-F1
#
_cell.length_a   1.000
_cell.length_b   1.000
_cell.length_c   1.000
_cell.angle_alpha   90.00
_cell.angle_beta   90.00
_cell.angle_gamma   90.00
#
_symmetry.space_group_name_H-M   'P 1'
#
loop_
_entity.id
_entity.type
_entity.pdbx_description
1 polymer ?
#
loop_
_entity_poly.entity_id
_entity_poly.type
_entity_poly.pdbx_seq_one_letter_code
_entity_poly.pdbx_strand_id
1 'polypeptide(L)'
;MTEEEQYRHVGPLTYRGRAVPNTTTDQRLLDARGPSDWVHTDPWRVLRIQSEFVEGFGLLSELPSAVSVFGSARIRPGSEYYELGVTMGAKLAEAGYATITGGGPGMMEAANKGAQDAGGMSVGLGIELPFEQSLNPYIDVGMTFRYFFVRKTMFVKYAQAFVVLPGGFGTLDELFEAITLVQTNKVTRFPVVLVGRSFWAGMREWIESSLLENKLINPGDMDLLQMTDDPDEVVDIIRKSHLDIAQQQSEAARRAPGPQQ
;
A
#
# COMPACT_ATOMS: atom_id res chain seq x y z
N MET A 1 22.68 -48.74 -42.88
CA MET A 1 22.70 -47.62 -41.92
C MET A 1 23.02 -46.37 -42.72
N THR A 2 22.28 -45.27 -42.72
CA THR A 2 21.44 -44.70 -41.66
C THR A 2 21.00 -43.33 -42.15
N GLU A 3 19.72 -43.01 -42.02
CA GLU A 3 19.22 -41.64 -41.85
C GLU A 3 17.81 -41.80 -41.27
N GLU A 4 17.73 -42.30 -40.03
CA GLU A 4 16.55 -42.00 -39.23
C GLU A 4 16.49 -40.47 -39.17
N GLU A 5 15.43 -39.90 -39.75
CA GLU A 5 15.12 -38.48 -39.65
C GLU A 5 15.19 -38.11 -38.17
N GLN A 6 16.30 -37.51 -37.74
CA GLN A 6 16.51 -37.13 -36.35
C GLN A 6 15.43 -36.12 -35.98
N TYR A 7 14.42 -36.63 -35.29
CA TYR A 7 13.25 -35.90 -34.85
C TYR A 7 13.45 -35.60 -33.37
N ARG A 8 13.45 -34.32 -33.00
CA ARG A 8 13.65 -33.90 -31.61
C ARG A 8 12.67 -32.82 -31.22
N HIS A 9 11.92 -33.09 -30.15
CA HIS A 9 11.12 -32.08 -29.47
C HIS A 9 12.00 -31.29 -28.49
N VAL A 10 11.88 -29.96 -28.51
CA VAL A 10 12.54 -29.06 -27.56
C VAL A 10 11.48 -28.06 -27.07
N GLY A 11 10.89 -28.36 -25.90
CA GLY A 11 9.71 -27.63 -25.42
C GLY A 11 8.52 -27.79 -26.40
N PRO A 12 7.80 -26.70 -26.77
CA PRO A 12 6.70 -26.77 -27.72
C PRO A 12 7.15 -26.89 -29.20
N LEU A 13 8.45 -26.84 -29.47
CA LEU A 13 9.00 -26.78 -30.83
C LEU A 13 9.47 -28.16 -31.30
N THR A 14 9.28 -28.43 -32.58
CA THR A 14 9.72 -29.65 -33.25
C THR A 14 10.80 -29.32 -34.28
N TYR A 15 11.97 -29.97 -34.15
CA TYR A 15 13.09 -29.80 -35.07
C TYR A 15 13.35 -31.08 -35.89
N ARG A 16 13.82 -30.90 -37.13
CA ARG A 16 14.18 -31.99 -38.05
C ARG A 16 15.50 -31.73 -38.75
N GLY A 17 16.24 -32.80 -39.03
CA GLY A 17 17.48 -32.76 -39.81
C GLY A 17 18.50 -31.77 -39.22
N ARG A 18 19.04 -30.89 -40.05
CA ARG A 18 20.09 -29.92 -39.65
C ARG A 18 19.62 -28.85 -38.67
N ALA A 19 18.32 -28.72 -38.43
CA ALA A 19 17.77 -27.76 -37.47
C ALA A 19 17.78 -28.29 -36.02
N VAL A 20 18.12 -29.57 -35.79
CA VAL A 20 18.17 -30.16 -34.45
C VAL A 20 19.36 -29.59 -33.66
N PRO A 21 19.13 -28.90 -32.53
CA PRO A 21 20.22 -28.35 -31.73
C PRO A 21 21.02 -29.45 -31.00
N ASN A 22 22.34 -29.24 -30.90
CA ASN A 22 23.27 -30.16 -30.24
C ASN A 22 23.17 -30.19 -28.70
N THR A 23 22.48 -29.21 -28.10
CA THR A 23 22.29 -29.07 -26.66
C THR A 23 20.81 -28.83 -26.35
N THR A 24 20.35 -29.27 -25.17
CA THR A 24 18.98 -28.97 -24.71
C THR A 24 18.88 -27.53 -24.22
N THR A 25 17.66 -27.00 -24.13
CA THR A 25 17.39 -25.70 -23.51
C THR A 25 17.86 -25.68 -22.05
N ASP A 26 17.54 -26.73 -21.28
CA ASP A 26 17.95 -26.83 -19.87
C ASP A 26 19.47 -26.87 -19.71
N GLN A 27 20.18 -27.59 -20.59
CA GLN A 27 21.64 -27.63 -20.54
C GLN A 27 22.25 -26.23 -20.72
N ARG A 28 21.69 -25.40 -21.61
CA ARG A 28 22.15 -24.02 -21.81
C ARG A 28 21.82 -23.11 -20.63
N LEU A 29 20.69 -23.34 -19.96
CA LEU A 29 20.25 -22.57 -18.80
C LEU A 29 21.03 -22.93 -17.53
N LEU A 30 21.30 -24.22 -17.31
CA LEU A 30 21.82 -24.75 -16.05
C LEU A 30 23.35 -24.85 -16.01
N ASP A 31 24.02 -25.14 -17.14
CA ASP A 31 25.48 -25.37 -17.14
C ASP A 31 26.29 -24.07 -17.30
N ALA A 32 25.71 -23.02 -17.88
CA ALA A 32 26.44 -21.81 -18.24
C ALA A 32 26.10 -20.63 -17.30
N ARG A 33 27.11 -20.13 -16.58
CA ARG A 33 27.05 -18.83 -15.89
C ARG A 33 27.57 -17.76 -16.85
N GLY A 34 26.66 -17.21 -17.67
CA GLY A 34 26.97 -16.06 -18.53
C GLY A 34 27.31 -14.78 -17.74
N PRO A 35 27.64 -13.68 -18.42
CA PRO A 35 27.85 -12.38 -17.77
C PRO A 35 26.63 -11.95 -16.94
N SER A 36 26.84 -11.30 -15.80
CA SER A 36 25.77 -10.90 -14.87
C SER A 36 25.29 -9.47 -15.04
N ASP A 37 25.90 -8.65 -15.92
CA ASP A 37 25.62 -7.21 -16.01
C ASP A 37 24.15 -6.87 -16.25
N TRP A 38 23.42 -7.76 -16.93
CA TRP A 38 21.99 -7.62 -17.21
C TRP A 38 21.16 -7.45 -15.93
N VAL A 39 21.58 -7.99 -14.77
CA VAL A 39 20.85 -7.85 -13.50
C VAL A 39 20.81 -6.42 -12.95
N HIS A 40 21.64 -5.52 -13.50
CA HIS A 40 21.72 -4.11 -13.13
C HIS A 40 21.10 -3.17 -14.19
N THR A 41 20.58 -3.72 -15.28
CA THR A 41 19.98 -2.96 -16.39
C THR A 41 18.47 -2.74 -16.19
N ASP A 42 17.92 -1.71 -16.84
CA ASP A 42 16.49 -1.38 -16.73
C ASP A 42 15.53 -2.49 -17.20
N PRO A 43 15.80 -3.26 -18.27
CA PRO A 43 14.95 -4.39 -18.63
C PRO A 43 14.77 -5.40 -17.49
N TRP A 44 15.83 -5.68 -16.73
CA TRP A 44 15.74 -6.56 -15.57
C TRP A 44 15.04 -5.90 -14.38
N ARG A 45 15.21 -4.58 -14.20
CA ARG A 45 14.45 -3.82 -13.19
C ARG A 45 12.95 -3.89 -13.47
N VAL A 46 12.50 -3.79 -14.72
CA VAL A 46 11.08 -3.94 -15.09
C VAL A 46 10.53 -5.29 -14.62
N LEU A 47 11.28 -6.38 -14.85
CA LEU A 47 10.87 -7.71 -14.39
C LEU A 47 10.82 -7.80 -12.85
N ARG A 48 11.79 -7.22 -12.14
CA ARG A 48 11.77 -7.16 -10.67
C ARG A 48 10.59 -6.35 -10.12
N ILE A 49 10.31 -5.19 -10.72
CA ILE A 49 9.16 -4.34 -10.36
C ILE A 49 7.86 -5.11 -10.58
N GLN A 50 7.74 -5.80 -11.71
CA GLN A 50 6.58 -6.65 -12.01
C GLN A 50 6.41 -7.76 -10.96
N SER A 51 7.50 -8.47 -10.59
CA SER A 51 7.45 -9.49 -9.55
C SER A 51 6.96 -8.93 -8.22
N GLU A 52 7.44 -7.75 -7.80
CA GLU A 52 7.04 -7.12 -6.54
C GLU A 52 5.54 -6.73 -6.55
N PHE A 53 4.99 -6.32 -7.70
CA PHE A 53 3.55 -6.14 -7.85
C PHE A 53 2.77 -7.45 -7.76
N VAL A 54 3.26 -8.53 -8.40
CA VAL A 54 2.60 -9.84 -8.37
C VAL A 54 2.55 -10.39 -6.95
N GLU A 55 3.68 -10.33 -6.23
CA GLU A 55 3.79 -10.78 -4.85
C GLU A 55 2.91 -9.95 -3.91
N GLY A 56 2.99 -8.61 -4.02
CA GLY A 56 2.16 -7.72 -3.19
C GLY A 56 0.67 -7.89 -3.46
N PHE A 57 0.27 -8.06 -4.73
CA PHE A 57 -1.13 -8.30 -5.05
C PHE A 57 -1.63 -9.66 -4.60
N GLY A 58 -0.81 -10.71 -4.72
CA GLY A 58 -1.14 -12.04 -4.25
C GLY A 58 -1.33 -12.05 -2.74
N LEU A 59 -0.36 -11.53 -1.98
CA LEU A 59 -0.37 -11.52 -0.52
C LEU A 59 -1.55 -10.75 0.07
N LEU A 60 -1.89 -9.60 -0.53
CA LEU A 60 -2.89 -8.69 0.03
C LEU A 60 -4.31 -8.92 -0.54
N SER A 61 -4.48 -9.85 -1.47
CA SER A 61 -5.75 -10.09 -2.17
C SER A 61 -6.91 -10.53 -1.28
N GLU A 62 -6.61 -11.24 -0.19
CA GLU A 62 -7.61 -11.77 0.74
C GLU A 62 -7.73 -10.94 2.03
N LEU A 63 -7.13 -9.73 2.06
CA LEU A 63 -7.29 -8.85 3.21
C LEU A 63 -8.76 -8.46 3.41
N PRO A 64 -9.25 -8.41 4.66
CA PRO A 64 -10.53 -7.81 4.95
C PRO A 64 -10.46 -6.29 4.69
N SER A 65 -11.56 -5.58 4.94
CA SER A 65 -11.52 -4.11 4.98
C SER A 65 -10.37 -3.66 5.89
N ALA A 66 -9.59 -2.70 5.42
CA ALA A 66 -8.34 -2.29 6.05
C ALA A 66 -8.16 -0.78 6.01
N VAL A 67 -7.38 -0.29 6.98
CA VAL A 67 -7.03 1.11 7.13
C VAL A 67 -5.51 1.20 7.20
N SER A 68 -4.94 2.07 6.38
CA SER A 68 -3.50 2.34 6.42
C SER A 68 -3.23 3.42 7.46
N VAL A 69 -2.32 3.13 8.40
CA VAL A 69 -1.93 4.01 9.49
C VAL A 69 -0.48 4.46 9.29
N PHE A 70 -0.28 5.77 9.29
CA PHE A 70 1.03 6.40 9.12
C PHE A 70 1.39 7.21 10.36
N GLY A 71 2.68 7.34 10.62
CA GLY A 71 3.19 8.16 11.71
C GLY A 71 4.70 8.06 11.84
N SER A 72 5.25 8.79 12.81
CA SER A 72 6.70 8.87 13.01
C SER A 72 7.34 7.53 13.39
N ALA A 73 8.41 7.16 12.69
CA ALA A 73 9.28 6.03 13.07
C ALA A 73 10.16 6.30 14.31
N ARG A 74 10.14 7.53 14.83
CA ARG A 74 11.07 8.00 15.87
C ARG A 74 10.45 8.12 17.26
N ILE A 75 9.13 8.04 17.34
CA ILE A 75 8.40 8.06 18.61
C ILE A 75 8.72 6.78 19.39
N ARG A 76 8.91 6.88 20.70
CA ARG A 76 9.30 5.75 21.55
C ARG A 76 8.11 5.20 22.33
N PRO A 77 8.09 3.89 22.64
CA PRO A 77 7.13 3.29 23.56
C PRO A 77 7.00 4.07 24.88
N GLY A 78 5.78 4.17 25.40
CA GLY A 78 5.47 4.89 26.64
C GLY A 78 5.33 6.41 26.50
N SER A 79 5.49 6.97 25.31
CA SER A 79 5.11 8.37 25.04
C SER A 79 3.62 8.50 24.72
N GLU A 80 3.03 9.66 24.98
CA GLU A 80 1.61 9.94 24.70
C GLU A 80 1.23 9.60 23.25
N TYR A 81 2.07 10.00 22.28
CA TYR A 81 1.84 9.66 20.88
C TYR A 81 1.94 8.16 20.61
N TYR A 82 2.83 7.44 21.27
CA TYR A 82 2.89 5.98 21.11
C TYR A 82 1.59 5.33 21.61
N GLU A 83 1.12 5.69 22.80
CA GLU A 83 -0.13 5.16 23.35
C GLU A 83 -1.36 5.54 22.52
N LEU A 84 -1.35 6.73 21.91
CA LEU A 84 -2.35 7.12 20.91
C LEU A 84 -2.32 6.17 19.70
N GLY A 85 -1.15 5.80 19.19
CA GLY A 85 -1.02 4.81 18.11
C GLY A 85 -1.54 3.43 18.50
N VAL A 86 -1.24 2.96 19.71
CA VAL A 86 -1.78 1.69 20.25
C VAL A 86 -3.30 1.75 20.35
N THR A 87 -3.84 2.82 20.92
CA THR A 87 -5.29 3.03 21.01
C THR A 87 -5.93 3.02 19.63
N MET A 88 -5.31 3.69 18.67
CA MET A 88 -5.84 3.75 17.31
C MET A 88 -5.89 2.38 16.63
N GLY A 89 -4.81 1.59 16.74
CA GLY A 89 -4.80 0.22 16.21
C GLY A 89 -5.90 -0.65 16.83
N ALA A 90 -6.08 -0.57 18.16
CA ALA A 90 -7.11 -1.34 18.86
C ALA A 90 -8.53 -0.94 18.40
N LYS A 91 -8.81 0.36 18.29
CA LYS A 91 -10.12 0.86 17.83
C LYS A 91 -10.44 0.45 16.40
N LEU A 92 -9.45 0.42 15.51
CA LEU A 92 -9.62 -0.07 14.14
C LEU A 92 -9.95 -1.57 14.12
N ALA A 93 -9.23 -2.37 14.91
CA ALA A 93 -9.48 -3.80 15.05
C ALA A 93 -10.88 -4.09 15.62
N GLU A 94 -11.27 -3.44 16.71
CA GLU A 94 -12.61 -3.51 17.31
C GLU A 94 -13.71 -3.13 16.32
N ALA A 95 -13.40 -2.20 15.39
CA ALA A 95 -14.32 -1.79 14.35
C ALA A 95 -14.39 -2.73 13.14
N GLY A 96 -13.58 -3.79 13.12
CA GLY A 96 -13.54 -4.82 12.08
C GLY A 96 -12.56 -4.52 10.94
N TYR A 97 -11.63 -3.57 11.12
CA TYR A 97 -10.62 -3.24 10.11
C TYR A 97 -9.28 -3.91 10.39
N ALA A 98 -8.64 -4.44 9.35
CA ALA A 98 -7.20 -4.71 9.39
C ALA A 98 -6.42 -3.39 9.45
N THR A 99 -5.27 -3.41 10.14
CA THR A 99 -4.39 -2.25 10.25
C THR A 99 -3.15 -2.47 9.39
N ILE A 100 -2.97 -1.64 8.37
CA ILE A 100 -1.79 -1.67 7.48
C ILE A 100 -0.84 -0.56 7.89
N THR A 101 0.44 -0.86 8.08
CA THR A 101 1.46 0.15 8.37
C THR A 101 2.70 -0.05 7.51
N GLY A 102 3.68 0.85 7.64
CA GLY A 102 5.01 0.66 7.05
C GLY A 102 5.89 -0.39 7.75
N GLY A 103 5.37 -1.04 8.79
CA GLY A 103 6.00 -2.12 9.54
C GLY A 103 7.25 -1.74 10.34
N GLY A 104 7.61 -0.46 10.37
CA GLY A 104 8.76 0.05 11.13
C GLY A 104 8.48 0.25 12.63
N PRO A 105 9.46 0.82 13.35
CA PRO A 105 9.31 1.16 14.77
C PRO A 105 8.39 2.38 14.97
N GLY A 106 8.22 2.76 16.23
CA GLY A 106 7.51 3.98 16.62
C GLY A 106 6.01 3.89 16.41
N MET A 107 5.41 4.89 15.77
CA MET A 107 3.94 4.94 15.65
C MET A 107 3.37 3.85 14.73
N MET A 108 4.18 3.34 13.79
CA MET A 108 3.80 2.18 12.98
C MET A 108 3.70 0.93 13.85
N GLU A 109 4.73 0.66 14.66
CA GLU A 109 4.72 -0.41 15.66
C GLU A 109 3.56 -0.26 16.65
N ALA A 110 3.30 0.95 17.15
CA ALA A 110 2.20 1.22 18.06
C ALA A 110 0.84 0.80 17.47
N ALA A 111 0.56 1.21 16.22
CA ALA A 111 -0.67 0.85 15.54
C ALA A 111 -0.77 -0.67 15.27
N ASN A 112 0.34 -1.31 14.86
CA ASN A 112 0.38 -2.77 14.69
C ASN A 112 0.11 -3.50 16.02
N LYS A 113 0.77 -3.06 17.10
CA LYS A 113 0.59 -3.60 18.44
C LYS A 113 -0.86 -3.50 18.91
N GLY A 114 -1.45 -2.31 18.79
CA GLY A 114 -2.84 -2.08 19.17
C GLY A 114 -3.82 -3.00 18.43
N ALA A 115 -3.63 -3.12 17.11
CA ALA A 115 -4.48 -3.98 16.29
C ALA A 115 -4.34 -5.46 16.67
N GLN A 116 -3.10 -5.95 16.81
CA GLN A 116 -2.82 -7.34 17.16
C GLN A 116 -3.32 -7.68 18.58
N ASP A 117 -3.05 -6.81 19.57
CA ASP A 117 -3.48 -7.00 20.97
C ASP A 117 -5.01 -7.07 21.08
N ALA A 118 -5.74 -6.35 20.23
CA ALA A 118 -7.20 -6.38 20.14
C ALA A 118 -7.76 -7.53 19.28
N GLY A 119 -6.90 -8.42 18.77
CA GLY A 119 -7.29 -9.57 17.95
C GLY A 119 -7.64 -9.23 16.49
N GLY A 120 -7.30 -8.03 16.02
CA GLY A 120 -7.40 -7.63 14.62
C GLY A 120 -6.18 -8.05 13.80
N MET A 121 -6.33 -8.05 12.48
CA MET A 121 -5.24 -8.38 11.56
C MET A 121 -4.26 -7.21 11.42
N SER A 122 -2.99 -7.46 11.69
CA SER A 122 -1.91 -6.48 11.63
C SER A 122 -0.98 -6.74 10.43
N VAL A 123 -0.87 -5.76 9.53
CA VAL A 123 -0.11 -5.85 8.28
C VAL A 123 1.06 -4.87 8.29
N GLY A 124 2.22 -5.32 7.83
CA GLY A 124 3.44 -4.51 7.74
C GLY A 124 4.05 -4.52 6.33
N LEU A 125 4.05 -3.36 5.67
CA LEU A 125 4.65 -3.17 4.35
C LEU A 125 5.99 -2.44 4.51
N GLY A 126 7.06 -3.20 4.72
CA GLY A 126 8.42 -2.70 4.90
C GLY A 126 9.03 -2.13 3.62
N ILE A 127 10.13 -1.38 3.73
CA ILE A 127 10.95 -0.95 2.60
C ILE A 127 12.42 -1.22 2.90
N GLU A 128 13.16 -1.67 1.91
CA GLU A 128 14.62 -1.81 1.98
C GLU A 128 15.27 -0.43 2.17
N LEU A 129 16.06 -0.29 3.23
CA LEU A 129 16.80 0.91 3.57
C LEU A 129 18.28 0.55 3.80
N PRO A 130 19.21 1.51 3.68
CA PRO A 130 20.65 1.24 3.84
C PRO A 130 21.08 0.92 5.28
N PHE A 131 20.14 0.88 6.23
CA PHE A 131 20.36 0.52 7.62
C PHE A 131 19.38 -0.60 8.02
N GLU A 132 19.77 -1.40 9.01
CA GLU A 132 18.99 -2.55 9.44
C GLU A 132 17.66 -2.09 10.06
N GLN A 133 16.57 -2.38 9.34
CA GLN A 133 15.21 -2.18 9.82
C GLN A 133 14.42 -3.44 9.50
N SER A 134 14.19 -4.27 10.52
CA SER A 134 13.26 -5.39 10.43
C SER A 134 11.82 -4.89 10.59
N LEU A 135 10.88 -5.69 10.11
CA LEU A 135 9.49 -5.54 10.50
C LEU A 135 9.37 -5.66 12.04
N ASN A 136 8.49 -4.85 12.64
CA ASN A 136 8.23 -4.89 14.07
C ASN A 136 7.54 -6.21 14.49
N PRO A 137 7.59 -6.62 15.78
CA PRO A 137 7.15 -7.95 16.19
C PRO A 137 5.62 -8.13 16.23
N TYR A 138 4.83 -7.07 15.98
CA TYR A 138 3.38 -7.10 16.07
C TYR A 138 2.69 -7.24 14.71
N ILE A 139 3.41 -7.75 13.70
CA ILE A 139 2.91 -7.92 12.34
C ILE A 139 2.56 -9.39 12.11
N ASP A 140 1.33 -9.66 11.67
CA ASP A 140 0.87 -10.99 11.29
C ASP A 140 1.17 -11.29 9.82
N VAL A 141 1.00 -10.29 8.95
CA VAL A 141 1.24 -10.39 7.51
C VAL A 141 2.24 -9.32 7.07
N GLY A 142 3.40 -9.74 6.58
CA GLY A 142 4.51 -8.83 6.27
C GLY A 142 5.10 -9.02 4.88
N MET A 143 5.44 -7.92 4.21
CA MET A 143 6.24 -7.91 2.99
C MET A 143 7.21 -6.74 2.99
N THR A 144 8.45 -6.98 2.58
CA THR A 144 9.47 -5.92 2.43
C THR A 144 9.66 -5.61 0.96
N PHE A 145 9.36 -4.37 0.60
CA PHE A 145 9.46 -3.83 -0.76
C PHE A 145 10.88 -3.30 -1.02
N ARG A 146 11.30 -3.27 -2.29
CA ARG A 146 12.50 -2.55 -2.72
C ARG A 146 12.16 -1.23 -3.37
N TYR A 147 10.99 -1.16 -4.02
CA TYR A 147 10.58 -0.01 -4.79
C TYR A 147 9.48 0.76 -4.05
N PHE A 148 9.78 2.00 -3.66
CA PHE A 148 8.85 2.88 -2.93
C PHE A 148 7.48 2.99 -3.61
N PHE A 149 7.43 3.16 -4.92
CA PHE A 149 6.18 3.34 -5.65
C PHE A 149 5.30 2.08 -5.69
N VAL A 150 5.90 0.88 -5.64
CA VAL A 150 5.14 -0.37 -5.54
C VAL A 150 4.49 -0.45 -4.16
N ARG A 151 5.26 -0.19 -3.10
CA ARG A 151 4.77 -0.13 -1.73
C ARG A 151 3.64 0.89 -1.56
N LYS A 152 3.81 2.10 -2.08
CA LYS A 152 2.78 3.17 -2.07
C LYS A 152 1.47 2.72 -2.71
N THR A 153 1.56 2.03 -3.85
CA THR A 153 0.38 1.46 -4.51
C THR A 153 -0.37 0.49 -3.58
N MET A 154 0.35 -0.32 -2.79
CA MET A 154 -0.29 -1.28 -1.87
C MET A 154 -1.04 -0.57 -0.74
N PHE A 155 -0.50 0.52 -0.18
CA PHE A 155 -1.19 1.28 0.86
C PHE A 155 -2.54 1.81 0.41
N VAL A 156 -2.62 2.32 -0.83
CA VAL A 156 -3.84 2.91 -1.37
C VAL A 156 -4.81 1.83 -1.85
N LYS A 157 -4.32 0.82 -2.58
CA LYS A 157 -5.18 -0.20 -3.21
C LYS A 157 -5.92 -1.07 -2.19
N TYR A 158 -5.26 -1.40 -1.08
CA TYR A 158 -5.80 -2.36 -0.10
C TYR A 158 -6.39 -1.71 1.15
N ALA A 159 -6.26 -0.40 1.31
CA ALA A 159 -6.96 0.33 2.35
C ALA A 159 -8.24 0.99 1.81
N GLN A 160 -9.14 1.38 2.71
CA GLN A 160 -10.28 2.22 2.39
C GLN A 160 -10.20 3.60 3.04
N ALA A 161 -9.25 3.79 3.96
CA ALA A 161 -9.00 5.05 4.65
C ALA A 161 -7.54 5.18 5.04
N PHE A 162 -7.07 6.42 5.20
CA PHE A 162 -5.79 6.73 5.85
C PHE A 162 -6.04 7.37 7.20
N VAL A 163 -5.31 6.88 8.20
CA VAL A 163 -5.19 7.53 9.51
C VAL A 163 -3.75 8.01 9.65
N VAL A 164 -3.58 9.31 9.86
CA VAL A 164 -2.27 9.98 9.83
C VAL A 164 -1.98 10.53 11.21
N LEU A 165 -1.18 9.78 11.95
CA LEU A 165 -0.65 10.17 13.26
C LEU A 165 0.55 11.11 13.10
N PRO A 166 0.95 11.88 14.14
CA PRO A 166 2.07 12.83 14.06
C PRO A 166 3.36 12.23 13.48
N GLY A 167 3.93 12.91 12.48
CA GLY A 167 4.91 12.29 11.61
C GLY A 167 5.90 13.26 10.96
N GLY A 168 6.92 12.67 10.31
CA GLY A 168 7.93 13.41 9.55
C GLY A 168 7.67 13.35 8.05
N PHE A 169 8.74 13.49 7.25
CA PHE A 169 8.61 13.54 5.78
C PHE A 169 7.96 12.31 5.15
N GLY A 170 8.25 11.10 5.63
CA GLY A 170 7.57 9.90 5.11
C GLY A 170 6.07 9.92 5.36
N THR A 171 5.63 10.47 6.49
CA THR A 171 4.20 10.62 6.81
C THR A 171 3.55 11.70 5.93
N LEU A 172 4.26 12.81 5.71
CA LEU A 172 3.79 13.90 4.83
C LEU A 172 3.69 13.45 3.36
N ASP A 173 4.65 12.65 2.90
CA ASP A 173 4.65 12.07 1.55
C ASP A 173 3.36 11.26 1.29
N GLU A 174 3.02 10.34 2.19
CA GLU A 174 1.81 9.52 2.07
C GLU A 174 0.52 10.34 2.25
N LEU A 175 0.53 11.34 3.13
CA LEU A 175 -0.59 12.26 3.32
C LEU A 175 -0.91 13.04 2.04
N PHE A 176 0.08 13.70 1.44
CA PHE A 176 -0.15 14.53 0.26
C PHE A 176 -0.40 13.71 -1.00
N GLU A 177 0.15 12.49 -1.08
CA GLU A 177 -0.21 11.54 -2.14
C GLU A 177 -1.70 11.18 -2.07
N ALA A 178 -2.21 10.81 -0.89
CA ALA A 178 -3.62 10.48 -0.71
C ALA A 178 -4.54 11.65 -1.04
N ILE A 179 -4.23 12.86 -0.55
CA ILE A 179 -5.01 14.07 -0.85
C ILE A 179 -5.05 14.31 -2.36
N THR A 180 -3.92 14.20 -3.05
CA THR A 180 -3.84 14.42 -4.50
C THR A 180 -4.64 13.35 -5.26
N LEU A 181 -4.60 12.09 -4.83
CA LEU A 181 -5.38 11.01 -5.43
C LEU A 181 -6.90 11.24 -5.27
N VAL A 182 -7.34 11.75 -4.13
CA VAL A 182 -8.75 12.09 -3.90
C VAL A 182 -9.16 13.33 -4.69
N GLN A 183 -8.36 14.40 -4.64
CA GLN A 183 -8.59 15.65 -5.37
C GLN A 183 -8.72 15.41 -6.89
N THR A 184 -7.91 14.51 -7.44
CA THR A 184 -7.92 14.17 -8.87
C THR A 184 -8.93 13.07 -9.25
N ASN A 185 -9.77 12.63 -8.30
CA ASN A 185 -10.73 11.54 -8.46
C ASN A 185 -10.11 10.22 -8.95
N LYS A 186 -8.81 9.99 -8.69
CA LYS A 186 -8.14 8.71 -8.96
C LYS A 186 -8.54 7.65 -7.94
N VAL A 187 -8.84 8.10 -6.72
CA VAL A 187 -9.54 7.31 -5.72
C VAL A 187 -10.75 8.13 -5.30
N THR A 188 -11.94 7.56 -5.46
CA THR A 188 -13.16 8.25 -5.08
C THR A 188 -13.46 7.99 -3.62
N ARG A 189 -13.57 9.06 -2.82
CA ARG A 189 -14.09 9.05 -1.44
C ARG A 189 -13.30 8.12 -0.51
N PHE A 190 -12.06 8.52 -0.26
CA PHE A 190 -11.12 7.83 0.62
C PHE A 190 -10.84 8.77 1.80
N PRO A 191 -11.42 8.55 2.99
CA PRO A 191 -11.24 9.46 4.11
C PRO A 191 -9.78 9.47 4.55
N VAL A 192 -9.22 10.67 4.68
CA VAL A 192 -7.89 10.93 5.22
C VAL A 192 -8.08 11.67 6.53
N VAL A 193 -7.79 11.00 7.64
CA VAL A 193 -8.03 11.52 8.99
C VAL A 193 -6.70 11.77 9.68
N LEU A 194 -6.46 13.03 10.06
CA LEU A 194 -5.26 13.47 10.77
C LEU A 194 -5.54 13.47 12.26
N VAL A 195 -4.76 12.74 13.04
CA VAL A 195 -4.92 12.65 14.50
C VAL A 195 -3.91 13.56 15.19
N GLY A 196 -4.35 14.34 16.17
CA GLY A 196 -3.52 15.31 16.89
C GLY A 196 -3.65 16.71 16.29
N ARG A 197 -4.77 17.39 16.53
CA ARG A 197 -5.10 18.72 15.98
C ARG A 197 -4.01 19.75 16.24
N SER A 198 -3.45 19.74 17.45
CA SER A 198 -2.38 20.67 17.84
C SER A 198 -1.12 20.50 16.98
N PHE A 199 -0.77 19.26 16.63
CA PHE A 199 0.38 18.95 15.78
C PHE A 199 0.15 19.43 14.33
N TRP A 200 -1.05 19.22 13.79
CA TRP A 200 -1.37 19.53 12.39
C TRP A 200 -1.83 20.97 12.14
N ALA A 201 -2.15 21.74 13.19
CA ALA A 201 -2.71 23.09 13.08
C ALA A 201 -1.88 24.02 12.18
N GLY A 202 -0.56 24.08 12.38
CA GLY A 202 0.31 24.97 11.60
C GLY A 202 0.38 24.60 10.12
N MET A 203 0.31 23.30 9.79
CA MET A 203 0.24 22.86 8.39
C MET A 203 -1.09 23.26 7.76
N ARG A 204 -2.21 23.06 8.47
CA ARG A 204 -3.54 23.45 7.97
C ARG A 204 -3.63 24.95 7.73
N GLU A 205 -3.14 25.75 8.67
CA GLU A 205 -3.08 27.22 8.56
C GLU A 205 -2.24 27.66 7.36
N TRP A 206 -1.09 27.01 7.13
CA TRP A 206 -0.28 27.26 5.94
C TRP A 206 -1.00 26.89 4.64
N ILE A 207 -1.68 25.73 4.58
CA ILE A 207 -2.47 25.33 3.41
C ILE A 207 -3.56 26.35 3.12
N GLU A 208 -4.27 26.82 4.15
CA GLU A 208 -5.32 27.83 4.02
C GLU A 208 -4.74 29.18 3.53
N SER A 209 -3.80 29.75 4.27
CA SER A 209 -3.23 31.08 3.97
C SER A 209 -2.36 31.13 2.71
N SER A 210 -1.74 30.01 2.32
CA SER A 210 -0.79 29.99 1.19
C SER A 210 -1.34 29.30 -0.05
N LEU A 211 -2.05 28.17 0.08
CA LEU A 211 -2.57 27.45 -1.09
C LEU A 211 -3.98 27.91 -1.45
N LEU A 212 -4.88 27.98 -0.48
CA LEU A 212 -6.29 28.34 -0.74
C LEU A 212 -6.44 29.82 -1.11
N GLU A 213 -5.86 30.74 -0.32
CA GLU A 213 -5.92 32.18 -0.62
C GLU A 213 -5.34 32.54 -2.00
N ASN A 214 -4.27 31.84 -2.42
CA ASN A 214 -3.66 32.01 -3.74
C ASN A 214 -4.34 31.18 -4.85
N LYS A 215 -5.46 30.52 -4.57
CA LYS A 215 -6.26 29.73 -5.53
C LYS A 215 -5.48 28.59 -6.19
N LEU A 216 -4.55 27.98 -5.45
CA LEU A 216 -3.79 26.80 -5.88
C LEU A 216 -4.55 25.49 -5.60
N ILE A 217 -5.57 25.54 -4.75
CA ILE A 217 -6.53 24.48 -4.45
C ILE A 217 -7.95 25.04 -4.44
N ASN A 218 -8.97 24.17 -4.57
CA ASN A 218 -10.36 24.56 -4.47
C ASN A 218 -10.80 24.70 -3.00
N PRO A 219 -11.83 25.52 -2.68
CA PRO A 219 -12.35 25.63 -1.32
C PRO A 219 -12.75 24.30 -0.67
N GLY A 220 -13.33 23.38 -1.45
CA GLY A 220 -13.72 22.06 -0.97
C GLY A 220 -12.55 21.10 -0.72
N ASP A 221 -11.34 21.41 -1.18
CA ASP A 221 -10.18 20.54 -0.96
C ASP A 221 -9.73 20.57 0.51
N MET A 222 -10.11 21.61 1.27
CA MET A 222 -9.86 21.67 2.72
C MET A 222 -10.65 20.62 3.50
N ASP A 223 -11.80 20.19 2.98
CA ASP A 223 -12.63 19.16 3.61
C ASP A 223 -11.99 17.77 3.52
N LEU A 224 -10.96 17.60 2.67
CA LEU A 224 -10.16 16.38 2.59
C LEU A 224 -9.27 16.18 3.83
N LEU A 225 -9.01 17.25 4.59
CA LEU A 225 -8.16 17.25 5.78
C LEU A 225 -9.02 17.21 7.05
N GLN A 226 -9.61 16.05 7.34
CA GLN A 226 -10.38 15.88 8.58
C GLN A 226 -9.42 15.70 9.77
N MET A 227 -9.55 16.54 10.81
CA MET A 227 -8.66 16.49 11.98
C MET A 227 -9.44 16.20 13.27
N THR A 228 -8.97 15.24 14.05
CA THR A 228 -9.54 14.92 15.37
C THR A 228 -8.46 14.56 16.38
N ASP A 229 -8.81 14.63 17.66
CA ASP A 229 -8.00 14.12 18.77
C ASP A 229 -8.60 12.85 19.37
N ASP A 230 -9.80 12.44 18.91
CA ASP A 230 -10.56 11.31 19.44
C ASP A 230 -10.48 10.10 18.50
N PRO A 231 -9.84 8.99 18.91
CA PRO A 231 -9.79 7.75 18.15
C PRO A 231 -11.18 7.17 17.78
N ASP A 232 -12.20 7.40 18.61
CA ASP A 232 -13.57 6.94 18.30
C ASP A 232 -14.17 7.74 17.13
N GLU A 233 -13.94 9.06 17.09
CA GLU A 233 -14.37 9.91 15.98
C GLU A 233 -13.70 9.50 14.65
N VAL A 234 -12.44 9.05 14.69
CA VAL A 234 -11.75 8.50 13.51
C VAL A 234 -12.53 7.32 12.90
N VAL A 235 -12.94 6.36 13.74
CA VAL A 235 -13.70 5.18 13.29
C VAL A 235 -15.05 5.59 12.72
N ASP A 236 -15.73 6.54 13.37
CA ASP A 236 -17.03 7.04 12.91
C ASP A 236 -16.95 7.74 11.56
N ILE A 237 -15.91 8.56 11.33
CA ILE A 237 -15.63 9.19 10.04
C ILE A 237 -15.48 8.13 8.94
N ILE A 238 -14.69 7.08 9.20
CA ILE A 238 -14.44 5.99 8.24
C ILE A 238 -15.74 5.24 7.93
N ARG A 239 -16.50 4.84 8.96
CA ARG A 239 -17.78 4.15 8.80
C ARG A 239 -18.80 4.98 8.03
N LYS A 240 -18.92 6.26 8.35
CA LYS A 240 -19.81 7.18 7.64
C LYS A 240 -19.44 7.27 6.15
N SER A 241 -18.16 7.39 5.85
CA SER A 241 -17.69 7.41 4.46
C SER A 241 -18.08 6.14 3.69
N HIS A 242 -17.94 4.96 4.31
CA HIS A 242 -18.37 3.69 3.71
C HIS A 242 -19.88 3.62 3.47
N LEU A 243 -20.70 4.10 4.41
CA LEU A 243 -22.16 4.16 4.24
C LEU A 243 -22.55 5.08 3.08
N ASP A 244 -21.94 6.25 2.99
CA ASP A 244 -22.18 7.21 1.91
C ASP A 244 -21.81 6.60 0.53
N ILE A 245 -20.70 5.86 0.46
CA ILE A 245 -20.30 5.13 -0.76
C ILE A 245 -21.34 4.07 -1.14
N ALA A 246 -21.76 3.25 -0.18
CA ALA A 246 -22.72 2.18 -0.43
C ALA A 246 -24.09 2.72 -0.90
N GLN A 247 -24.56 3.82 -0.30
CA GLN A 247 -25.80 4.48 -0.70
C GLN A 247 -25.72 4.99 -2.14
N GLN A 248 -24.63 5.63 -2.52
CA GLN A 248 -24.47 6.17 -3.86
C GLN A 248 -24.31 5.09 -4.93
N GLN A 249 -23.60 4.01 -4.64
CA GLN A 249 -23.52 2.87 -5.54
C GLN A 249 -24.90 2.24 -5.76
N SER A 250 -25.71 2.13 -4.70
CA SER A 250 -27.11 1.68 -4.79
C SER A 250 -27.97 2.63 -5.63
N GLU A 251 -27.84 3.95 -5.45
CA GLU A 251 -28.55 4.95 -6.25
C GLU A 251 -28.13 4.94 -7.72
N ALA A 252 -26.82 4.84 -8.00
CA ALA A 252 -26.29 4.74 -9.35
C ALA A 252 -26.78 3.47 -10.05
N ALA A 253 -26.79 2.33 -9.36
CA ALA A 253 -27.33 1.07 -9.88
C ALA A 253 -28.83 1.16 -10.19
N ARG A 254 -29.61 1.88 -9.36
CA ARG A 254 -31.05 2.13 -9.61
C ARG A 254 -31.31 3.07 -10.79
N ARG A 255 -30.38 3.97 -11.10
CA ARG A 255 -30.47 4.93 -12.22
C ARG A 255 -29.92 4.38 -13.54
N ALA A 256 -29.19 3.27 -13.50
CA ALA A 256 -28.69 2.63 -14.71
C ALA A 256 -29.88 2.13 -15.56
N PRO A 257 -30.00 2.53 -16.84
CA PRO A 257 -31.04 2.01 -17.72
C PRO A 257 -30.90 0.49 -17.81
N GLY A 258 -32.01 -0.23 -17.65
CA GLY A 258 -32.05 -1.69 -17.79
C GLY A 258 -31.48 -2.12 -19.16
N PRO A 259 -30.92 -3.34 -19.27
CA PRO A 259 -30.35 -3.80 -20.53
C PRO A 259 -31.39 -3.67 -21.64
N GLN A 260 -31.04 -2.92 -22.69
CA GLN A 260 -31.84 -2.81 -23.90
C GLN A 260 -32.02 -4.23 -24.46
N GLN A 261 -33.26 -4.73 -24.42
CA GLN A 261 -33.67 -5.99 -25.05
C GLN A 261 -33.69 -5.84 -26.57
#